data_AF-A0A430R4E8-F1
#
_entry.id   AF-A0A430R4E8-F1
#
_cell.length_a   1.000
_cell.length_b   1.000
_cell.length_c   1.000
_cell.angle_alpha   90.00
_cell.angle_beta   90.00
_cell.angle_gamma   90.00
#
_symmetry.space_group_name_H-M   'P 1'
#
loop_
_entity.id
_entity.type
_entity.pdbx_description
1 polymer ?
#
loop_
_entity_poly.entity_id
_entity_poly.type
_entity_poly.pdbx_seq_one_letter_code
_entity_poly.pdbx_strand_id
1 'polypeptide(L)'
;MPRPKDLYGTRGSLLRKLWKAVKETSKLLDSEDPQVVLRATHALATIAASYRAAYAEWEQERTEKNRQKEKQNRPPLTRIDPYIVWL
;
A
#
# COMPACT_ATOMS: atom_id res chain seq x y z
N MET A 1 -1.96 -25.72 3.31
CA MET A 1 -1.13 -24.71 2.61
C MET A 1 -1.21 -23.40 3.38
N PRO A 2 -0.08 -22.72 3.66
CA PRO A 2 -0.11 -21.42 4.34
C PRO A 2 -0.87 -20.40 3.49
N ARG A 3 -1.74 -19.58 4.11
CA ARG A 3 -2.50 -18.57 3.37
C ARG A 3 -1.55 -17.43 2.96
N PRO A 4 -1.79 -16.74 1.83
CA PRO A 4 -0.94 -15.62 1.40
C PRO A 4 -0.76 -14.52 2.46
N LYS A 5 -1.78 -14.32 3.31
CA LYS A 5 -1.73 -13.43 4.48
C LYS A 5 -0.67 -13.85 5.51
N ASP A 6 -0.43 -15.15 5.66
CA ASP A 6 0.51 -15.71 6.63
C ASP A 6 1.97 -15.60 6.15
N LEU A 7 2.21 -15.53 4.82
CA LEU A 7 3.55 -15.43 4.22
C LEU A 7 4.07 -13.99 4.15
N TYR A 8 3.20 -13.02 3.83
CA TYR A 8 3.61 -11.63 3.57
C TYR A 8 3.17 -10.65 4.68
N GLY A 9 2.24 -11.05 5.55
CA GLY A 9 1.68 -10.23 6.61
C GLY A 9 0.68 -9.19 6.06
N THR A 10 0.72 -7.98 6.61
CA THR A 10 -0.08 -6.85 6.11
C THR A 10 0.45 -6.30 4.78
N ARG A 11 -0.39 -5.65 3.97
CA ARG A 11 0.06 -4.98 2.73
C ARG A 11 1.22 -4.00 2.96
N GLY A 12 1.23 -3.30 4.10
CA GLY A 12 2.36 -2.44 4.49
C GLY A 12 3.65 -3.20 4.81
N SER A 13 3.56 -4.43 5.34
CA SER A 13 4.73 -5.32 5.51
C SER A 13 5.31 -5.73 4.16
N LEU A 14 4.47 -6.08 3.19
CA LEU A 14 4.90 -6.39 1.82
C LEU A 14 5.63 -5.21 1.17
N LEU A 15 5.08 -3.99 1.26
CA LEU A 15 5.73 -2.78 0.75
C LEU A 15 7.12 -2.55 1.36
N ARG A 16 7.27 -2.74 2.67
CA ARG A 16 8.57 -2.62 3.34
C ARG A 16 9.57 -3.68 2.88
N LYS A 17 9.12 -4.93 2.70
CA LYS A 17 9.98 -6.01 2.17
C LYS A 17 10.43 -5.72 0.74
N LEU A 18 9.51 -5.25 -0.12
CA LEU A 18 9.82 -4.85 -1.49
C LEU A 18 10.79 -3.65 -1.52
N TRP A 19 10.58 -2.63 -0.69
CA TRP A 19 11.49 -1.50 -0.58
C TRP A 19 12.90 -1.92 -0.13
N LYS A 20 12.99 -2.83 0.84
CA LYS A 20 14.27 -3.40 1.27
C LYS A 20 14.94 -4.16 0.12
N ALA A 21 14.18 -4.94 -0.65
CA ALA A 21 14.70 -5.63 -1.82
C ALA A 21 15.23 -4.65 -2.87
N VAL A 22 14.51 -3.55 -3.17
CA VAL A 22 15.01 -2.48 -4.05
C VAL A 22 16.35 -1.95 -3.56
N LYS A 23 16.45 -1.60 -2.27
CA LYS A 23 17.68 -1.05 -1.67
C LYS A 23 18.87 -2.02 -1.72
N GLU A 24 18.65 -3.30 -1.48
CA GLU A 24 19.73 -4.29 -1.57
C GLU A 24 20.14 -4.53 -3.02
N THR A 25 19.17 -4.58 -3.94
CA THR A 25 19.45 -4.81 -5.36
C THR A 25 20.13 -3.60 -6.00
N SER A 26 19.85 -2.37 -5.56
CA SER A 26 20.51 -1.17 -6.07
C SER A 26 21.99 -1.12 -5.75
N LYS A 27 22.43 -1.68 -4.61
CA LYS A 27 23.86 -1.77 -4.27
C LYS A 27 24.64 -2.64 -5.26
N LEU A 28 23.97 -3.61 -5.89
CA LEU A 28 24.60 -4.49 -6.87
C LEU A 28 24.86 -3.77 -8.21
N LEU A 29 24.30 -2.57 -8.42
CA LEU A 29 24.60 -1.75 -9.60
C LEU A 29 26.00 -1.14 -9.57
N ASP A 30 26.59 -1.00 -8.38
CA ASP A 30 27.96 -0.50 -8.20
C ASP A 30 29.02 -1.61 -8.40
N SER A 31 28.60 -2.82 -8.79
CA SER A 31 29.51 -3.94 -9.04
C SER A 31 30.36 -3.71 -10.29
N GLU A 32 31.65 -4.08 -10.23
CA GLU A 32 32.55 -4.04 -11.38
C GLU A 32 32.24 -5.12 -12.43
N ASP A 33 31.56 -6.20 -12.03
CA ASP A 33 31.12 -7.26 -12.94
C ASP A 33 29.85 -6.84 -13.73
N PRO A 34 29.92 -6.69 -15.08
CA PRO A 34 28.79 -6.31 -15.91
C PRO A 34 27.61 -7.30 -15.85
N GLN A 35 27.87 -8.59 -15.61
CA GLN A 35 26.80 -9.59 -15.51
C GLN A 35 25.98 -9.40 -14.23
N VAL A 36 26.63 -8.99 -13.14
CA VAL A 36 25.96 -8.67 -11.87
C VAL A 36 25.09 -7.42 -12.06
N VAL A 37 25.62 -6.38 -12.70
CA VAL A 37 24.88 -5.13 -12.98
C VAL A 37 23.65 -5.41 -13.85
N LEU A 38 23.79 -6.23 -14.90
CA LEU A 38 22.68 -6.59 -15.79
C LEU A 38 21.57 -7.35 -15.04
N ARG A 39 21.94 -8.35 -14.22
CA ARG A 39 20.99 -9.12 -13.40
C ARG A 39 20.32 -8.24 -12.35
N ALA A 40 21.07 -7.35 -11.70
CA ALA A 40 20.56 -6.40 -10.73
C ALA A 40 19.56 -5.43 -11.37
N THR A 41 19.85 -4.94 -12.58
CA THR A 41 18.95 -4.06 -13.34
C THR A 41 17.62 -4.77 -13.67
N HIS A 42 17.68 -6.01 -14.15
CA HIS A 42 16.49 -6.79 -14.43
C HIS A 42 15.66 -7.08 -13.16
N ALA A 43 16.34 -7.45 -12.07
CA ALA A 43 15.69 -7.69 -10.78
C ALA A 43 15.01 -6.41 -10.25
N LEU A 44 15.68 -5.25 -10.34
CA LEU A 44 15.10 -3.97 -9.98
C LEU A 44 13.85 -3.63 -10.80
N ALA A 45 13.88 -3.83 -12.11
CA ALA A 45 12.71 -3.59 -12.97
C ALA A 45 11.50 -4.45 -12.52
N THR A 46 11.76 -5.71 -12.18
CA THR A 46 10.74 -6.64 -11.71
C THR A 46 10.19 -6.23 -10.34
N ILE A 47 11.07 -5.93 -9.38
CA ILE A 47 10.68 -5.51 -8.02
C ILE A 47 9.91 -4.19 -8.08
N ALA A 48 10.33 -3.24 -8.93
CA ALA A 48 9.67 -1.95 -9.09
C ALA A 48 8.25 -2.09 -9.64
N ALA A 49 8.04 -2.99 -10.61
CA ALA A 49 6.70 -3.30 -11.12
C ALA A 49 5.81 -3.89 -10.02
N SER A 50 6.33 -4.86 -9.25
CA SER A 50 5.60 -5.44 -8.11
C SER A 50 5.31 -4.42 -7.00
N TYR A 51 6.25 -3.51 -6.73
CA TYR A 51 6.08 -2.44 -5.75
C TYR A 51 4.96 -1.48 -6.16
N ARG A 52 4.92 -1.05 -7.43
CA ARG A 52 3.86 -0.17 -7.95
C ARG A 52 2.48 -0.80 -7.83
N ALA A 53 2.35 -2.08 -8.21
CA ALA A 53 1.09 -2.81 -8.08
C ALA A 53 0.63 -2.91 -6.61
N ALA A 54 1.54 -3.33 -5.71
CA ALA A 54 1.26 -3.43 -4.29
C ALA A 54 0.92 -2.08 -3.64
N TYR A 55 1.56 -0.99 -4.12
CA TYR A 55 1.32 0.35 -3.62
C TYR A 55 -0.06 0.87 -4.02
N ALA A 56 -0.46 0.69 -5.28
CA ALA A 56 -1.79 1.07 -5.76
C ALA A 56 -2.91 0.36 -4.97
N GLU A 57 -2.74 -0.95 -4.72
CA GLU A 57 -3.66 -1.71 -3.88
C GLU A 57 -3.71 -1.21 -2.43
N TRP A 58 -2.57 -0.83 -1.86
CA TRP A 58 -2.51 -0.29 -0.50
C TRP A 58 -3.15 1.10 -0.39
N GLU A 59 -2.96 1.95 -1.39
CA GLU A 59 -3.57 3.28 -1.47
C GLU A 59 -5.11 3.16 -1.55
N GLN A 60 -5.65 2.28 -2.40
CA GLN A 60 -7.10 2.02 -2.48
C GLN A 60 -7.68 1.58 -1.14
N GLU A 61 -6.99 0.66 -0.43
CA GLU A 61 -7.41 0.23 0.92
C GLU A 61 -7.41 1.37 1.94
N ARG A 62 -6.44 2.30 1.89
CA ARG A 62 -6.44 3.46 2.79
C ARG A 62 -7.54 4.45 2.45
N THR A 63 -7.75 4.73 1.17
CA THR A 63 -8.78 5.64 0.70
C THR A 63 -10.17 5.14 1.07
N GLU A 64 -10.44 3.84 0.88
CA GLU A 64 -11.72 3.23 1.28
C GLU A 64 -11.92 3.27 2.80
N LYS A 65 -10.87 2.96 3.59
CA LYS A 65 -10.94 3.07 5.06
C LYS A 65 -11.20 4.49 5.53
N ASN A 66 -10.59 5.48 4.90
CA ASN A 66 -10.81 6.90 5.22
C ASN A 66 -12.24 7.33 4.85
N ARG A 67 -12.73 6.90 3.69
CA ARG A 67 -14.11 7.16 3.22
C ARG A 67 -15.16 6.54 4.14
N GLN A 68 -14.90 5.34 4.68
CA GLN A 68 -15.77 4.70 5.67
C GLN A 68 -15.77 5.44 7.00
N LYS A 69 -14.60 5.91 7.46
CA LYS A 69 -14.50 6.75 8.68
C LYS A 69 -15.25 8.07 8.55
N GLU A 70 -15.18 8.74 7.40
CA GLU A 70 -15.94 9.97 7.15
C GLU A 70 -17.45 9.74 7.15
N LYS A 71 -17.92 8.62 6.58
CA LYS A 71 -19.33 8.23 6.63
C LYS A 71 -19.80 7.95 8.05
N GLN A 72 -18.95 7.37 8.89
CA GLN A 72 -19.26 7.01 10.26
C GLN A 72 -19.16 8.20 11.24
N ASN A 73 -18.28 9.17 10.94
CA ASN A 73 -18.12 10.41 11.72
C ASN A 73 -19.05 11.55 11.26
N ARG A 74 -19.88 11.36 10.24
CA ARG A 74 -20.95 12.33 9.98
C ARG A 74 -21.90 12.31 11.18
N PRO A 75 -22.13 13.46 11.85
CA PRO A 75 -23.13 13.52 12.89
C PRO A 75 -24.44 13.02 12.30
N PRO A 76 -25.23 12.22 13.05
CA PRO A 76 -26.57 11.86 12.59
C PRO A 76 -27.26 13.17 12.25
N LEU A 77 -27.80 13.27 11.03
CA LEU A 77 -28.66 14.39 10.66
C LEU A 77 -29.71 14.47 11.74
N THR A 78 -29.56 15.43 12.66
CA THR A 78 -30.56 15.77 13.64
C THR A 78 -31.77 16.06 12.80
N ARG A 79 -32.74 15.13 12.82
CA ARG A 79 -34.09 15.41 12.35
C ARG A 79 -34.55 16.54 13.24
N ILE A 80 -34.34 17.78 12.79
CA ILE A 80 -34.98 18.94 13.39
C ILE A 80 -36.45 18.68 13.17
N ASP A 81 -37.12 18.33 14.26
CA ASP A 81 -38.55 18.09 14.28
C ASP A 81 -39.24 19.40 13.86
N PRO A 82 -39.99 19.44 12.74
CA PRO A 82 -40.61 20.66 12.24
C PRO A 82 -41.62 21.28 13.22
N TYR A 83 -41.97 20.58 14.30
CA TYR A 83 -42.94 21.04 15.30
C TYR A 83 -42.34 21.88 16.46
N ILE A 84 -41.01 22.06 16.53
CA ILE A 84 -40.38 22.78 17.67
C ILE A 84 -40.41 24.32 17.50
N VAL A 85 -40.82 24.85 16.34
CA VAL A 85 -40.79 26.31 16.07
C VAL A 85 -42.10 27.03 16.50
N TRP A 86 -43.06 26.34 17.09
CA TRP A 86 -44.38 26.90 17.43
C TRP A 86 -44.80 26.69 18.90
N LEU A 87 -43.93 27.01 19.85
CA LEU A 87 -44.26 27.20 21.28
C LEU A 87 -43.48 28.40 21.82
#